data_AF-A0A366KTM6-F1
#
_entry.id   AF-A0A366KTM6-F1
#
_cell.length_a   1.000
_cell.length_b   1.000
_cell.length_c   1.000
_cell.angle_alpha   90.00
_cell.angle_beta   90.00
_cell.angle_gamma   90.00
#
_symmetry.space_group_name_H-M   'P 1'
#
loop_
_entity.id
_entity.type
_entity.pdbx_description
1 polymer ?
#
loop_
_entity_poly.entity_id
_entity_poly.type
_entity_poly.pdbx_seq_one_letter_code
_entity_poly.pdbx_strand_id
1 'polypeptide(L)'
;MKNKPILQEVLWLLGCMSFTILTGFALFGKTIFSESIDLNLHDTYFVIANQHFLIWFFIVFSFILYFIKENRHSFHRKLPFAIFLTLGLGLSSVIIKVSPFFFFYL
;
A
#
# COMPACT_ATOMS: atom_id res chain seq x y z
N MET A 1 -3.59 29.91 11.06
CA MET A 1 -3.11 28.52 11.09
C MET A 1 -3.81 27.69 9.99
N LYS A 2 -3.35 27.76 8.74
CA LYS A 2 -4.04 27.18 7.57
C LYS A 2 -3.63 25.72 7.26
N ASN A 3 -2.57 25.22 7.91
CA ASN A 3 -1.93 23.93 7.59
C ASN A 3 -2.37 22.74 8.46
N LYS A 4 -3.24 22.96 9.46
CA LYS A 4 -3.76 21.91 10.34
C LYS A 4 -4.30 20.66 9.60
N PRO A 5 -5.12 20.79 8.53
CA PRO A 5 -5.65 19.62 7.83
C PRO A 5 -4.57 18.87 7.06
N ILE A 6 -3.57 19.57 6.51
CA ILE A 6 -2.47 18.93 5.76
C ILE A 6 -1.61 18.10 6.71
N LEU A 7 -1.23 18.65 7.86
CA LEU A 7 -0.45 17.93 8.87
C LEU A 7 -1.16 16.65 9.32
N GLN A 8 -2.48 16.71 9.50
CA GLN A 8 -3.27 15.56 9.88
C GLN A 8 -3.23 14.45 8.82
N GLU A 9 -3.37 14.80 7.53
CA GLU A 9 -3.27 13.81 6.45
C GLU A 9 -1.85 13.23 6.32
N VAL A 10 -0.81 14.04 6.50
CA VAL A 10 0.58 13.56 6.54
C VAL A 10 0.76 12.55 7.67
N LEU A 11 0.23 12.82 8.87
CA LEU A 11 0.28 11.88 9.99
C LEU A 11 -0.45 10.57 9.71
N TRP A 12 -1.61 10.61 9.03
CA TRP A 12 -2.31 9.40 8.61
C TRP A 12 -1.51 8.57 7.61
N LEU A 13 -0.91 9.21 6.61
CA LEU A 13 -0.06 8.52 5.62
C LEU A 13 1.22 7.95 6.26
N LEU A 14 1.84 8.68 7.18
CA LEU A 14 2.96 8.16 7.97
C LEU A 14 2.53 6.95 8.81
N GLY A 15 1.33 6.98 9.40
CA GLY A 15 0.75 5.83 10.09
C GLY A 15 0.60 4.61 9.18
N CYS A 16 0.10 4.79 7.96
CA CYS A 16 0.03 3.72 6.96
C CYS A 16 1.42 3.18 6.58
N MET A 17 2.41 4.06 6.45
CA MET A 17 3.78 3.68 6.15
C MET A 17 4.38 2.83 7.29
N SER A 18 4.23 3.27 8.54
CA SER A 18 4.67 2.49 9.70
C SER A 18 3.97 1.15 9.79
N PHE A 19 2.65 1.10 9.55
CA PHE A 19 1.89 -0.15 9.54
C PHE A 19 2.36 -1.10 8.43
N THR A 20 2.70 -0.57 7.26
CA THR A 20 3.26 -1.34 6.14
C THR A 20 4.61 -1.95 6.48
N ILE A 21 5.50 -1.17 7.11
CA ILE A 21 6.80 -1.68 7.55
C ILE A 21 6.63 -2.75 8.63
N LEU A 22 5.74 -2.54 9.61
CA LEU A 22 5.49 -3.49 10.68
C LEU A 22 4.91 -4.81 10.15
N THR A 23 3.93 -4.74 9.26
CA THR A 23 3.33 -5.93 8.65
C THR A 23 4.34 -6.68 7.79
N GLY A 24 5.14 -5.96 7.00
CA GLY A 24 6.20 -6.57 6.23
C GLY A 24 7.30 -7.19 7.08
N PHE A 25 7.71 -6.53 8.17
CA PHE A 25 8.65 -7.09 9.14
C PHE A 25 8.08 -8.33 9.84
N ALA A 26 6.78 -8.36 10.13
CA ALA A 26 6.13 -9.54 10.72
C ALA A 26 6.09 -10.74 9.75
N LEU A 27 5.93 -10.50 8.45
CA LEU A 27 5.83 -11.56 7.43
C LEU A 27 7.20 -12.07 6.96
N PHE A 28 8.16 -11.17 6.76
CA PHE A 28 9.46 -11.49 6.15
C PHE A 28 10.64 -11.34 7.11
N GLY A 29 10.41 -10.83 8.33
CA GLY A 29 11.48 -10.58 9.28
C GLY A 29 12.42 -9.47 8.79
N LYS A 30 13.72 -9.65 9.02
CA LYS A 30 14.74 -8.66 8.65
C LYS A 30 14.98 -8.56 7.14
N THR A 31 14.57 -9.54 6.35
CA THR A 31 14.81 -9.55 4.89
C THR A 31 14.07 -8.43 4.17
N ILE A 32 13.06 -7.82 4.79
CA ILE A 32 12.40 -6.64 4.23
C ILE A 32 13.32 -5.42 4.10
N PHE A 33 14.38 -5.37 4.91
CA PHE A 33 15.40 -4.32 4.85
C PHE A 33 16.58 -4.69 3.92
N SER A 34 16.58 -5.88 3.34
CA SER A 34 17.52 -6.31 2.30
C SER A 34 17.03 -5.86 0.92
N GLU A 35 17.90 -5.80 -0.09
CA GLU A 35 17.51 -5.41 -1.46
C GLU A 35 16.41 -6.30 -2.06
N SER A 36 16.41 -7.59 -1.70
CA SER A 36 15.40 -8.56 -2.08
C SER A 36 14.81 -9.29 -0.88
N ILE A 37 13.55 -9.68 -1.06
CA ILE A 37 12.88 -10.66 -0.22
C ILE A 37 13.04 -12.00 -0.91
N ASP A 38 13.83 -12.88 -0.29
CA ASP A 38 14.07 -14.23 -0.78
C ASP A 38 13.02 -15.17 -0.15
N LEU A 39 12.07 -15.61 -0.98
CA LEU A 39 11.05 -16.60 -0.61
C LEU A 39 11.50 -17.98 -1.10
N ASN A 40 11.89 -18.84 -0.17
CA ASN A 40 12.17 -20.24 -0.45
C ASN A 40 10.84 -21.04 -0.37
N LEU A 41 10.23 -21.30 -1.53
CA LEU A 41 9.05 -22.15 -1.66
C LEU A 41 9.50 -23.47 -2.29
N HIS A 42 9.54 -24.55 -1.50
CA HIS A 42 9.75 -25.95 -1.93
C HIS A 42 10.53 -26.08 -3.26
N ASP A 43 11.86 -26.03 -3.16
CA ASP A 43 12.84 -26.15 -4.24
C ASP A 43 12.85 -25.02 -5.29
N THR A 44 12.09 -23.95 -5.08
CA THR A 44 12.09 -22.73 -5.92
C THR A 44 12.45 -21.49 -5.09
N TYR A 45 13.38 -20.68 -5.62
CA TYR A 45 13.72 -19.37 -5.06
C TYR A 45 12.98 -18.26 -5.80
N PHE A 46 12.05 -17.61 -5.12
CA PHE A 46 11.42 -16.38 -5.60
C PHE A 46 12.14 -15.16 -5.01
N VAL A 47 12.75 -14.36 -5.88
CA VAL A 47 13.42 -13.11 -5.51
C VAL A 47 12.50 -11.96 -5.91
N ILE A 48 11.92 -11.28 -4.92
CA ILE A 48 11.08 -10.11 -5.14
C ILE A 48 11.80 -8.90 -4.57
N ALA A 49 11.97 -7.85 -5.38
CA ALA A 49 12.55 -6.60 -4.87
C ALA A 49 11.66 -6.04 -3.75
N ASN A 50 12.25 -5.79 -2.58
CA ASN A 50 11.54 -5.39 -1.37
C ASN A 50 10.68 -4.13 -1.57
N GLN A 51 11.13 -3.21 -2.42
CA GLN A 51 10.45 -1.97 -2.79
C GLN A 51 9.09 -2.22 -3.42
N HIS A 52 8.95 -3.27 -4.24
CA HIS A 52 7.66 -3.59 -4.86
C HIS A 52 6.67 -4.03 -3.80
N PHE A 53 7.09 -4.90 -2.89
CA PHE A 53 6.25 -5.34 -1.77
C PHE A 53 5.79 -4.16 -0.90
N LEU A 54 6.74 -3.33 -0.45
CA LEU A 54 6.44 -2.18 0.41
C LEU A 54 5.49 -1.18 -0.25
N ILE A 55 5.72 -0.83 -1.51
CA ILE A 55 4.87 0.11 -2.25
C ILE A 55 3.46 -0.45 -2.39
N TRP A 56 3.31 -1.74 -2.70
CA TRP A 56 2.00 -2.34 -2.94
C TRP A 56 1.18 -2.40 -1.67
N PHE A 57 1.78 -2.87 -0.56
CA PHE A 57 1.10 -2.91 0.73
C PHE A 57 0.75 -1.51 1.24
N PHE A 58 1.64 -0.53 1.05
CA PHE A 58 1.35 0.86 1.39
C PHE A 58 0.13 1.41 0.64
N ILE A 59 0.04 1.16 -0.68
CA ILE A 59 -1.09 1.59 -1.50
C ILE A 59 -2.38 0.92 -1.02
N VAL A 60 -2.36 -0.39 -0.75
CA VAL A 60 -3.55 -1.14 -0.30
C VAL A 60 -4.04 -0.63 1.06
N PHE A 61 -3.16 -0.55 2.06
CA PHE A 61 -3.57 -0.10 3.40
C PHE A 61 -4.02 1.35 3.41
N SER A 62 -3.30 2.23 2.69
CA SER A 62 -3.70 3.63 2.58
C SER A 62 -5.04 3.75 1.87
N PHE A 63 -5.28 3.00 0.80
CA PHE A 63 -6.55 3.02 0.08
C PHE A 63 -7.71 2.61 0.98
N ILE A 64 -7.59 1.49 1.70
CA ILE A 64 -8.63 1.02 2.63
C ILE A 64 -8.90 2.06 3.72
N LEU A 65 -7.86 2.63 4.30
CA LEU A 65 -7.99 3.65 5.33
C LEU A 65 -8.73 4.88 4.80
N TYR A 66 -8.30 5.43 3.65
CA TYR A 66 -8.91 6.61 3.06
C TYR A 66 -10.33 6.34 2.54
N PHE A 67 -10.63 5.13 2.07
CA PHE A 67 -11.98 4.70 1.73
C PHE A 67 -12.89 4.76 2.96
N ILE A 68 -12.51 4.14 4.07
CA ILE A 68 -13.29 4.17 5.32
C ILE A 68 -13.46 5.61 5.80
N LYS A 69 -12.38 6.39 5.74
CA LYS A 69 -12.35 7.78 6.17
C LYS A 69 -13.30 8.65 5.35
N GLU A 70 -13.29 8.53 4.03
CA GLU A 70 -14.15 9.34 3.16
C GLU A 70 -15.59 8.84 3.12
N ASN A 71 -15.83 7.52 3.24
CA ASN A 71 -17.17 6.96 3.34
C ASN A 71 -17.92 7.52 4.56
N ARG A 72 -17.24 7.71 5.69
CA ARG A 72 -17.80 8.34 6.91
C ARG A 72 -18.14 9.83 6.73
N HIS A 73 -17.54 10.51 5.75
CA HIS A 73 -17.73 11.93 5.48
C HIS A 73 -18.41 12.18 4.13
N SER A 74 -19.03 11.15 3.55
CA SER A 74 -19.70 11.19 2.25
C SER A 74 -18.87 11.85 1.15
N PHE A 75 -17.54 11.66 1.17
CA PHE A 75 -16.61 12.19 0.18
C PHE A 75 -16.61 13.73 0.00
N HIS A 76 -17.06 14.49 1.00
CA HIS A 76 -17.15 15.96 0.89
C HIS A 76 -15.80 16.68 1.06
N ARG A 77 -14.76 16.00 1.56
CA ARG A 77 -13.48 16.64 1.91
C ARG A 77 -12.53 16.61 0.73
N LYS A 78 -12.30 17.78 0.11
CA LYS A 78 -11.48 17.92 -1.12
C LYS A 78 -10.11 17.23 -1.04
N LEU A 79 -9.34 17.44 0.03
CA LEU A 79 -7.96 16.96 0.12
C LEU A 79 -7.88 15.44 0.38
N PRO A 80 -8.55 14.88 1.40
CA PRO A 80 -8.66 13.43 1.58
C PRO A 80 -9.26 12.71 0.36
N PHE A 81 -10.24 13.32 -0.31
CA PHE A 81 -10.80 12.78 -1.55
C PHE A 81 -9.77 12.71 -2.68
N ALA A 82 -8.95 13.76 -2.87
CA ALA A 82 -7.87 13.75 -3.85
C ALA A 82 -6.81 12.67 -3.55
N ILE A 83 -6.46 12.48 -2.28
CA ILE A 83 -5.58 11.39 -1.83
C ILE A 83 -6.22 10.04 -2.14
N PHE A 84 -7.49 9.86 -1.81
CA PHE A 84 -8.24 8.64 -2.10
C PHE A 84 -8.24 8.30 -3.60
N LEU A 85 -8.50 9.28 -4.47
CA LEU A 85 -8.47 9.07 -5.92
C LEU A 85 -7.08 8.68 -6.42
N THR A 86 -6.03 9.32 -5.91
CA THR A 86 -4.64 9.01 -6.29
C THR A 86 -4.26 7.60 -5.86
N LEU A 87 -4.64 7.20 -4.65
CA LEU A 87 -4.46 5.83 -4.15
C LEU A 87 -5.28 4.83 -4.96
N GLY A 88 -6.50 5.17 -5.37
CA GLY A 88 -7.34 4.34 -6.23
C GLY A 88 -6.69 4.08 -7.59
N LEU A 89 -6.14 5.12 -8.23
CA LEU A 89 -5.39 4.98 -9.49
C LEU A 89 -4.14 4.09 -9.31
N GLY A 90 -3.43 4.27 -8.19
CA GLY A 90 -2.31 3.40 -7.83
C GLY A 90 -2.73 1.94 -7.68
N LEU A 91 -3.84 1.70 -6.96
CA LEU A 91 -4.39 0.36 -6.74
C LEU A 91 -4.84 -0.28 -8.06
N SER A 92 -5.55 0.45 -8.91
CA SER A 92 -5.95 -0.04 -10.24
C SER A 92 -4.73 -0.43 -11.09
N SER A 93 -3.66 0.36 -11.04
CA SER A 93 -2.42 0.05 -11.75
C SER A 93 -1.77 -1.25 -11.26
N VAL A 94 -1.81 -1.49 -9.94
CA VAL A 94 -1.35 -2.76 -9.36
C VAL A 94 -2.22 -3.92 -9.84
N ILE A 95 -3.55 -3.78 -9.77
CA ILE A 95 -4.50 -4.82 -10.20
C ILE A 95 -4.28 -5.17 -11.67
N ILE A 96 -4.12 -4.18 -12.56
CA ILE A 96 -3.88 -4.41 -14.00
C ILE A 96 -2.58 -5.18 -14.25
N LYS A 97 -1.51 -4.90 -13.49
CA LYS A 97 -0.26 -5.65 -13.62
C LYS A 97 -0.38 -7.10 -13.15
N VAL A 98 -1.22 -7.33 -12.14
CA VAL A 98 -1.45 -8.67 -11.57
C VAL A 98 -2.51 -9.45 -12.36
N SER A 99 -3.48 -8.79 -13.02
CA SER A 99 -4.56 -9.45 -13.74
C SER A 99 -4.13 -10.45 -14.82
N PRO A 100 -3.11 -10.21 -15.67
CA PRO A 100 -2.67 -11.23 -16.63
C PRO A 100 -2.16 -12.49 -15.91
N PHE A 101 -1.57 -12.38 -14.71
CA PHE A 101 -1.14 -13.55 -13.94
C PHE A 101 -2.32 -14.46 -13.57
N PHE A 102 -3.48 -13.91 -13.22
CA PHE A 102 -4.67 -14.70 -12.90
C PHE A 102 -5.37 -15.28 -14.13
N PHE A 103 -5.33 -14.59 -15.27
CA PHE A 103 -6.02 -15.03 -16.49
C PHE A 103 -5.31 -16.20 -17.20
N PHE A 104 -4.01 -16.40 -16.98
CA PHE A 104 -3.26 -17.53 -17.53
C PHE A 104 -3.36 -18.82 -16.70
N TYR A 105 -3.86 -18.75 -15.47
CA TYR A 105 -3.93 -19.89 -14.54
C TYR A 105 -5.35 -20.48 -14.39
N LEU A 106 -6.32 -20.01 -15.17
CA LEU A 106 -7.73 -20.42 -15.15
C LEU A 106 -8.14 -20.90 -16.54
#